data_AF-A0A8T7HDD7-F1
#
_entry.id   AF-A0A8T7HDD7-F1
#
_cell.length_a   1.000
_cell.length_b   1.000
_cell.length_c   1.000
_cell.angle_alpha   90.00
_cell.angle_beta   90.00
_cell.angle_gamma   90.00
#
_symmetry.space_group_name_H-M   'P 1'
#
loop_
_entity.id
_entity.type
_entity.pdbx_description
1 polymer ?
#
loop_
_entity_poly.entity_id
_entity_poly.type
_entity_poly.pdbx_seq_one_letter_code
_entity_poly.pdbx_strand_id
1 'polypeptide(L)' 'MKIIGINGSPRGEDSRMKRLIDAVLSGAQENGAEIEITNLIDRDCKV' A
#
# COMPACT_ATOMS: atom_id res chain seq x y z
N MET A 1 -2.58 -12.03 10.72
CA MET A 1 -3.55 -10.95 10.40
C MET A 1 -3.19 -10.40 9.03
N LYS A 2 -4.16 -10.05 8.19
CA LYS A 2 -3.90 -9.46 6.85
C LYS A 2 -4.08 -7.95 6.88
N ILE A 3 -3.13 -7.20 6.32
CA ILE A 3 -3.14 -5.73 6.23
C ILE A 3 -2.95 -5.33 4.76
N ILE A 4 -3.81 -4.44 4.29
CA ILE A 4 -3.77 -3.93 2.91
C ILE A 4 -3.41 -2.44 2.95
N GLY A 5 -2.26 -2.09 2.36
CA GLY A 5 -1.86 -0.71 2.11
C GLY A 5 -2.51 -0.19 0.84
N ILE A 6 -3.21 0.94 0.91
CA ILE A 6 -3.83 1.59 -0.24
C ILE A 6 -3.02 2.83 -0.58
N ASN A 7 -2.38 2.83 -1.74
CA ASN A 7 -1.70 4.00 -2.28
C ASN A 7 -2.67 4.80 -3.17
N GLY A 8 -3.12 5.95 -2.67
CA GLY A 8 -3.99 6.87 -3.42
C GLY A 8 -3.23 7.85 -4.32
N SER A 9 -1.91 7.76 -4.41
CA SER A 9 -1.14 8.69 -5.23
C SER A 9 -1.36 8.44 -6.72
N PRO A 10 -1.62 9.47 -7.54
CA PRO A 10 -1.69 9.33 -8.99
C PRO A 10 -0.31 9.04 -9.62
N ARG A 11 0.77 9.09 -8.83
CA ARG A 11 2.13 8.71 -9.27
C ARG A 11 2.42 7.21 -9.12
N GLY A 12 1.47 6.43 -8.59
CA GLY A 12 1.62 4.98 -8.44
C GLY A 12 2.90 4.58 -7.71
N GLU A 13 3.68 3.70 -8.34
CA GLU A 13 4.93 3.14 -7.83
C GLU A 13 6.00 4.20 -7.53
N ASP A 14 6.08 5.27 -8.31
CA ASP A 14 7.06 6.35 -8.14
C ASP A 14 6.68 7.37 -7.05
N SER A 15 5.60 7.10 -6.31
CA SER A 15 5.10 8.02 -5.30
C SER A 15 5.90 7.98 -4.00
N ARG A 16 6.10 9.16 -3.40
CA ARG A 16 6.58 9.27 -2.00
C ARG A 16 5.61 8.61 -1.00
N MET A 17 4.33 8.51 -1.36
CA MET A 17 3.31 7.87 -0.52
C MET A 17 3.53 6.35 -0.44
N LYS A 18 3.86 5.69 -1.56
CA LYS A 18 4.22 4.27 -1.54
C LYS A 18 5.39 4.01 -0.60
N ARG A 19 6.47 4.81 -0.68
CA ARG A 19 7.62 4.68 0.23
C ARG A 19 7.24 4.75 1.70
N LEU A 20 6.27 5.60 2.05
CA LEU A 20 5.74 5.68 3.42
C LEU A 20 4.95 4.43 3.79
N ILE A 21 4.07 3.97 2.90
CA ILE A 21 3.27 2.74 3.10
C ILE A 21 4.20 1.54 3.28
N ASP A 22 5.22 1.38 2.43
CA ASP A 22 6.21 0.31 2.52
C ASP A 22 6.91 0.32 3.90
N ALA A 23 7.36 1.49 4.36
CA ALA A 23 8.05 1.62 5.64
C ALA A 23 7.16 1.24 6.83
N VAL A 24 5.88 1.63 6.80
CA VAL A 24 4.91 1.28 7.85
C VAL A 24 4.60 -0.21 7.83
N LEU A 25 4.38 -0.79 6.65
CA LEU A 25 4.02 -2.20 6.50
C LEU A 25 5.19 -3.15 6.79
N SER A 26 6.44 -2.72 6.60
CA SER A 26 7.62 -3.49 7.01
C SER A 26 7.56 -3.88 8.48
N GLY A 27 7.26 -2.91 9.36
CA GLY A 27 7.13 -3.20 10.80
C GLY A 27 5.95 -4.13 11.11
N ALA A 28 4.85 -4.06 10.36
CA ALA A 28 3.74 -4.97 10.55
C ALA A 28 4.07 -6.41 10.07
N GLN A 29 4.79 -6.54 8.96
CA GLN A 29 5.25 -7.82 8.44
C GLN A 29 6.23 -8.51 9.41
N GLU A 30 7.15 -7.75 10.01
CA GLU A 30 8.06 -8.24 11.06
C GLU A 30 7.32 -8.83 12.27
N ASN A 31 6.10 -8.37 12.54
CA ASN A 31 5.23 -8.87 13.60
C ASN A 31 4.27 -10.00 13.12
N GLY A 32 4.54 -10.58 11.94
CA GLY A 32 3.78 -11.72 11.40
C GLY A 32 2.48 -11.35 10.69
N ALA A 33 2.32 -10.09 10.26
CA ALA A 33 1.22 -9.72 9.38
C ALA A 33 1.49 -10.15 7.92
N GLU A 34 0.47 -10.67 7.25
CA GLU A 34 0.44 -10.77 5.78
C GLU A 34 0.15 -9.37 5.23
N ILE A 35 1.03 -8.84 4.38
CA ILE A 35 0.88 -7.51 3.80
C ILE A 35 0.64 -7.57 2.30
N GLU A 36 -0.20 -6.65 1.81
CA GLU A 36 -0.46 -6.43 0.38
C GLU A 36 -0.55 -4.92 0.13
N ILE A 37 -0.03 -4.44 -0.99
CA ILE A 37 -0.16 -3.02 -1.39
C ILE A 37 -0.90 -2.96 -2.71
N THR A 38 -1.87 -2.05 -2.81
CA THR A 38 -2.57 -1.76 -4.06
C THR A 38 -2.56 -0.26 -4.35
N ASN A 39 -2.24 0.11 -5.58
CA ASN A 39 -2.42 1.47 -6.04
C ASN A 39 -3.86 1.65 -6.52
N LEU A 40 -4.51 2.72 -6.05
CA LEU A 40 -5.88 3.02 -6.45
C LEU A 40 -5.97 3.40 -7.94
N ILE A 41 -4.92 4.02 -8.48
CA ILE A 41 -4.86 4.42 -9.90
C ILE A 41 -4.90 3.22 -10.86
N ASP A 42 -4.52 2.03 -10.38
CA ASP A 42 -4.55 0.80 -11.19
C ASP A 42 -5.92 0.09 -11.13
N ARG A 43 -6.90 0.67 -10.41
CA ARG A 43 -8.21 0.05 -10.15
C ARG A 43 -9.33 0.85 -10.81
N ASP A 44 -10.25 0.13 -11.43
CA ASP A 44 -11.52 0.69 -11.89
C ASP A 44 -12.49 0.77 -10.70
N CYS A 45 -12.50 1.93 -10.03
CA CYS A 45 -13.37 2.18 -8.89
C CYS A 45 -14.67 2.86 -9.35
N LYS A 46 -15.79 2.17 -9.19
CA LYS A 46 -17.12 2.76 -9.41
C LYS A 46 -17.52 3.56 -8.17
N VAL A 47 -17.86 4.83 -8.39
CA VAL A 47 -18.46 5.74 -7.40
C VAL A 47 -19.98 5.67 -7.42
#